data_AF-A0A949QZB2-F1
#
_entry.id   AF-A0A949QZB2-F1
#
_cell.length_a   1.000
_cell.length_b   1.000
_cell.length_c   1.000
_cell.angle_alpha   90.00
_cell.angle_beta   90.00
_cell.angle_gamma   90.00
#
_symmetry.space_group_name_H-M   'P 1'
#
loop_
_entity.id
_entity.type
_entity.pdbx_description
1 polymer ?
#
loop_
_entity_poly.entity_id
_entity_poly.type
_entity_poly.pdbx_seq_one_letter_code
_entity_poly.pdbx_strand_id
1 'polypeptide(L)' 'MDTRPLAPHEPARYRLQLQGRLSAAWVDWMSDVRVTYEGEGKFAATVVTGTVRDQAGLFGLLSHVRDLGAPLIAVEWIR' A
#
# COMPACT_ATOMS: atom_id res chain seq x y z
N MET A 1 21.12 12.93 11.93
CA MET A 1 20.09 12.30 11.08
C MET A 1 19.50 11.18 11.89
N ASP A 2 18.24 11.33 12.31
CA ASP A 2 17.60 10.41 13.23
C ASP A 2 17.18 9.15 12.46
N THR A 3 18.03 8.12 12.46
CA THR A 3 17.79 6.84 11.78
C THR A 3 17.14 5.87 12.73
N ARG A 4 15.92 6.19 13.18
CA ARG A 4 15.14 5.22 13.96
C ARG A 4 14.73 4.08 13.04
N PRO A 5 15.03 2.81 13.38
CA PRO A 5 14.59 1.67 12.59
C PRO A 5 13.08 1.56 12.63
N LEU A 6 12.50 0.94 11.60
CA LEU A 6 11.07 0.62 11.55
C LEU A 6 10.68 -0.24 12.77
N ALA A 7 9.86 0.31 13.67
CA ALA A 7 9.36 -0.40 14.83
C ALA A 7 8.04 -1.12 14.48
N PRO A 8 7.84 -2.39 14.88
CA PRO A 8 6.67 -3.15 14.47
C PRO A 8 5.30 -2.58 14.88
N HIS A 9 5.27 -1.78 15.94
CA HIS A 9 4.06 -1.25 16.58
C HIS A 9 3.89 0.26 16.37
N GLU A 10 4.75 0.87 15.55
CA GLU A 10 4.67 2.30 15.23
C GLU A 10 4.04 2.52 13.85
N PRO A 11 3.32 3.63 13.65
CA PRO A 11 2.81 3.99 12.34
C PRO A 11 3.93 4.21 11.34
N ALA A 12 3.71 3.72 10.11
CA ALA A 12 4.67 3.88 9.02
C ALA A 12 3.96 4.10 7.68
N ARG A 13 4.58 4.89 6.82
CA ARG A 13 4.04 5.20 5.50
C ARG A 13 4.55 4.20 4.48
N TYR A 14 3.65 3.67 3.66
CA TYR A 14 3.97 2.71 2.61
C TYR A 14 3.48 3.18 1.25
N ARG A 15 4.19 2.75 0.21
CA ARG A 15 3.73 2.72 -1.17
C ARG A 15 3.52 1.27 -1.59
N LEU A 16 2.31 0.97 -2.05
CA LEU A 16 1.95 -0.31 -2.64
C LEU A 16 1.72 -0.09 -4.14
N GLN A 17 2.20 -1.02 -4.95
CA GLN A 17 1.95 -1.04 -6.40
C GLN A 17 1.28 -2.36 -6.76
N LEU A 18 0.13 -2.29 -7.42
CA LEU A 18 -0.70 -3.42 -7.79
C LEU A 18 -0.99 -3.37 -9.29
N GLN A 19 -1.02 -4.53 -9.96
CA GLN A 19 -1.41 -4.57 -11.36
C GLN A 19 -2.93 -4.35 -11.53
N GLY A 20 -3.30 -3.57 -12.54
CA GLY A 20 -4.68 -3.20 -12.87
C GLY A 20 -5.12 -1.86 -12.27
N ARG A 21 -6.34 -1.43 -12.62
CA ARG A 21 -6.99 -0.24 -12.04
C ARG A 21 -8.03 -0.68 -11.01
N LEU A 22 -7.66 -0.62 -9.73
CA LEU A 22 -8.49 -1.01 -8.60
C LEU A 22 -9.19 0.22 -8.03
N SER A 23 -10.39 0.06 -7.47
CA SER A 23 -11.05 1.15 -6.74
C SER A 23 -10.24 1.51 -5.48
N ALA A 24 -10.45 2.67 -4.87
CA ALA A 24 -9.76 3.03 -3.63
C ALA A 24 -10.41 2.42 -2.36
N ALA A 25 -11.59 1.81 -2.47
CA ALA A 25 -12.40 1.39 -1.31
C ALA A 25 -11.71 0.36 -0.39
N TRP A 26 -10.76 -0.42 -0.92
CA TRP A 26 -10.03 -1.42 -0.16
C TRP A 26 -8.95 -0.82 0.77
N VAL A 27 -8.71 0.50 0.69
CA VAL A 27 -7.73 1.23 1.52
C VAL A 27 -8.36 2.30 2.41
N ASP A 28 -9.68 2.31 2.57
CA ASP A 28 -10.42 3.33 3.35
C ASP A 28 -10.00 3.41 4.84
N TRP A 29 -9.33 2.38 5.36
CA TRP A 29 -8.85 2.31 6.75
C TRP A 29 -7.41 2.79 6.94
N MET A 30 -6.66 3.06 5.86
CA MET A 30 -5.37 3.73 5.92
C MET A 30 -5.56 5.23 6.14
N SER A 31 -4.59 5.92 6.75
CA SER A 31 -4.59 7.38 6.84
C SER A 31 -3.69 8.02 5.76
N ASP A 32 -3.94 9.29 5.44
CA ASP A 32 -3.16 10.07 4.45
C ASP A 32 -3.06 9.41 3.06
N VAL A 33 -4.14 8.73 2.67
CA VAL A 33 -4.20 7.91 1.46
C VAL A 33 -4.18 8.77 0.21
N ARG A 34 -3.32 8.38 -0.73
CA ARG A 34 -3.36 8.83 -2.12
C ARG A 34 -3.36 7.60 -3.01
N VAL A 35 -4.31 7.57 -3.94
CA VAL A 35 -4.39 6.55 -4.99
C VAL A 35 -4.13 7.22 -6.32
N THR A 36 -3.17 6.70 -7.07
CA THR A 36 -2.89 7.11 -8.44
C THR A 36 -2.91 5.89 -9.36
N TYR A 37 -3.16 6.14 -10.64
CA TYR A 37 -3.14 5.10 -11.66
C TYR A 37 -2.04 5.40 -12.65
N GLU A 38 -1.20 4.41 -12.93
CA GLU A 38 -0.07 4.52 -13.84
C GLU A 38 -0.26 3.54 -15.00
N GLY A 39 0.20 3.92 -16.20
CA GLY A 39 0.11 3.07 -17.39
C GLY A 39 -1.31 2.86 -17.94
N GLU A 40 -1.39 2.00 -18.97
CA GLU A 40 -2.63 1.70 -19.69
C GLU A 40 -2.76 0.21 -20.04
N GLY A 41 -4.00 -0.24 -20.26
CA GLY A 41 -4.30 -1.62 -20.67
C GLY A 41 -3.76 -2.66 -19.68
N LYS A 42 -3.09 -3.69 -20.19
CA LYS A 42 -2.55 -4.81 -19.37
C LYS A 42 -1.40 -4.38 -18.44
N PHE A 43 -0.76 -3.25 -18.73
CA PHE A 43 0.35 -2.69 -17.95
C PHE A 43 -0.11 -1.60 -16.99
N ALA A 44 -1.41 -1.34 -16.89
CA ALA A 44 -1.94 -0.41 -15.90
C ALA A 44 -1.60 -0.90 -14.49
N ALA A 45 -1.33 0.03 -13.58
CA ALA A 45 -1.08 -0.22 -12.17
C ALA A 45 -1.85 0.77 -11.30
N THR A 46 -2.25 0.30 -10.13
CA THR A 46 -2.77 1.12 -9.04
C THR A 46 -1.64 1.31 -8.06
N VAL A 47 -1.29 2.57 -7.79
CA VAL A 47 -0.31 2.95 -6.79
C VAL A 47 -1.05 3.57 -5.63
N VAL A 48 -0.89 2.97 -4.45
CA VAL A 48 -1.45 3.49 -3.21
C VAL A 48 -0.33 3.92 -2.29
N THR A 49 -0.39 5.14 -1.80
CA THR A 49 0.48 5.63 -0.75
C THR A 49 -0.37 5.99 0.46
N GLY A 50 0.02 5.56 1.65
CA GLY A 50 -0.66 5.94 2.89
C GLY A 50 0.04 5.41 4.13
N THR A 51 -0.44 5.80 5.29
CA THR A 51 0.09 5.40 6.58
C THR A 51 -0.72 4.23 7.13
N VAL A 52 -0.02 3.17 7.52
CA VAL A 52 -0.59 2.05 8.30
C VAL A 52 -0.24 2.25 9.76
N ARG A 53 -1.12 1.78 10.66
CA ARG A 53 -0.98 1.96 12.11
C ARG A 53 0.25 1.25 12.68
N ASP A 54 0.56 0.07 12.15
CA ASP A 54 1.62 -0.82 12.60
C ASP A 54 1.87 -1.91 11.53
N GLN A 55 2.82 -2.82 11.77
CA GLN A 55 3.12 -3.92 10.85
C GLN A 55 1.97 -4.94 10.75
N ALA A 56 1.18 -5.14 11.80
CA ALA A 56 0.03 -6.02 11.73
C ALA A 56 -1.03 -5.47 10.77
N GLY A 57 -1.24 -4.14 10.78
CA GLY A 57 -2.04 -3.41 9.81
C GLY A 57 -1.51 -3.62 8.39
N LEU A 58 -0.20 -3.50 8.16
CA LEU A 58 0.39 -3.79 6.85
C LEU A 58 0.08 -5.22 6.38
N PHE A 59 0.26 -6.23 7.22
CA PHE A 59 -0.04 -7.61 6.82
C PHE A 59 -1.54 -7.84 6.57
N GLY A 60 -2.42 -7.16 7.32
CA GLY A 60 -3.85 -7.11 7.04
C GLY A 60 -4.16 -6.54 5.65
N LEU A 61 -3.49 -5.43 5.27
CA LEU A 61 -3.58 -4.84 3.93
C LEU A 61 -3.16 -5.83 2.85
N LEU A 62 -2.03 -6.51 3.03
CA LEU A 62 -1.51 -7.46 2.06
C LEU A 62 -2.40 -8.71 1.93
N SER A 63 -3.03 -9.15 3.02
CA SER A 63 -4.06 -10.20 2.96
C SER A 63 -5.26 -9.72 2.16
N HIS A 64 -5.72 -8.49 2.36
CA HIS A 64 -6.84 -7.94 1.61
C HIS A 64 -6.51 -7.79 0.12
N VAL A 65 -5.30 -7.33 -0.22
CA VAL A 65 -4.78 -7.30 -1.60
C VAL A 65 -4.79 -8.68 -2.24
N ARG A 66 -4.35 -9.72 -1.52
CA ARG A 66 -4.41 -11.11 -2.00
C ARG A 66 -5.84 -11.52 -2.34
N ASP A 67 -6.80 -11.16 -1.49
CA ASP A 67 -8.21 -11.52 -1.67
C ASP A 67 -8.88 -10.77 -2.84
N LEU A 68 -8.33 -9.62 -3.26
CA LEU A 68 -8.72 -8.93 -4.51
C LEU A 68 -8.26 -9.68 -5.79
N GLY A 69 -7.33 -10.63 -5.67
CA GLY A 69 -6.77 -11.36 -6.81
C GLY A 69 -5.85 -10.53 -7.71
N ALA A 70 -5.48 -9.31 -7.30
CA ALA A 70 -4.59 -8.45 -8.05
C ALA A 70 -3.11 -8.82 -7.79
N PRO A 71 -2.27 -8.94 -8.83
CA PRO A 71 -0.83 -9.11 -8.65
C PRO A 71 -0.21 -7.94 -7.87
N LEU A 72 0.47 -8.27 -6.77
CA LEU A 72 1.28 -7.33 -6.00
C LEU A 72 2.64 -7.14 -6.68
N ILE A 73 2.94 -5.92 -7.11
CA ILE A 73 4.18 -5.56 -7.82
C ILE A 73 5.25 -5.14 -6.82
N ALA A 74 4.93 -4.23 -5.89
CA ALA A 74 5.89 -3.69 -4.93
C ALA A 74 5.23 -3.26 -3.62
N VAL A 75 6.02 -3.34 -2.53
CA VAL A 75 5.73 -2.77 -1.22
C VAL A 75 6.96 -2.04 -0.74
N GLU A 76 6.84 -0.74 -0.52
CA GLU A 76 7.96 0.14 -0.18
C GLU A 76 7.64 0.94 1.08
N TRP A 77 8.52 0.90 2.08
CA TRP A 77 8.47 1.81 3.21
C TRP A 77 8.98 3.19 2.77
N ILE A 78 8.15 4.23 2.96
CA ILE A 78 8.49 5.62 2.69
C ILE A 78 8.97 6.27 4.00
N ARG A 79 10.19 6.82 3.97
CA ARG A 79 10.78 7.61 5.04
C ARG A 79 10.41 9.08 4.94
#